data_AF-A0A9D6RHM8-F1
#
_entry.id   AF-A0A9D6RHM8-F1
#
_cell.length_a   1.000
_cell.length_b   1.000
_cell.length_c   1.000
_cell.angle_alpha   90.00
_cell.angle_beta   90.00
_cell.angle_gamma   90.00
#
_symmetry.space_group_name_H-M   'P 1'
#
loop_
_entity.id
_entity.type
_entity.pdbx_description
1 polymer ?
#
loop_
_entity_poly.entity_id
_entity_poly.type
_entity_poly.pdbx_seq_one_letter_code
_entity_poly.pdbx_strand_id
1 'polypeptide(L)'
;MKKDDQQYLPLGDLVLPRVDSNQEMIDEVINHFDFLRVQTAMQALGWSYFGEPEAPSIETLQAKARDLLEAAIEEKEEGFELQSGGFRASWYPDDSILLTFVVVSGHASMRDAVRLPEPTVAR
;
A
#
# COMPACT_ATOMS: atom_id res chain seq x y z
N MET A 1 -6.48 37.21 8.96
CA MET A 1 -6.32 36.87 10.39
C MET A 1 -6.46 35.38 10.53
N LYS A 2 -5.33 34.66 10.61
CA LYS A 2 -5.32 33.23 10.94
C LYS A 2 -5.57 33.10 12.44
N LYS A 3 -6.52 32.27 12.85
CA LYS A 3 -6.70 31.88 14.24
C LYS A 3 -6.03 30.52 14.39
N ASP A 4 -4.86 30.54 15.00
CA ASP A 4 -4.17 29.35 15.48
C ASP A 4 -4.86 28.89 16.77
N ASP A 5 -5.86 28.01 16.63
CA ASP A 5 -6.46 27.26 17.74
C ASP A 5 -5.58 26.03 18.02
N GLN A 6 -4.45 26.23 18.68
CA GLN A 6 -3.69 25.12 19.25
C GLN A 6 -4.36 24.65 20.54
N GLN A 7 -5.17 23.60 20.44
CA GLN A 7 -5.71 22.87 21.59
C GLN A 7 -4.58 22.11 22.29
N TYR A 8 -4.41 22.36 23.59
CA TYR A 8 -3.50 21.62 24.46
C TYR A 8 -3.97 20.15 24.59
N LEU A 9 -3.06 19.20 24.38
CA LEU A 9 -3.27 17.78 24.68
C LEU A 9 -2.37 17.34 25.86
N PRO A 10 -2.89 16.53 26.80
CA PRO A 10 -2.16 16.11 28.00
C PRO A 10 -0.93 15.24 27.68
N LEU A 11 0.15 15.48 28.43
CA LEU A 11 1.43 14.76 28.38
C LEU A 11 1.21 13.26 28.68
N GLY A 12 1.21 12.41 27.66
CA GLY A 12 1.19 10.95 27.85
C GLY A 12 0.86 10.15 26.59
N ASP A 13 0.07 10.71 25.67
CA ASP A 13 -0.26 10.03 24.41
C ASP A 13 0.67 10.54 23.31
N LEU A 14 1.39 9.62 22.68
CA LEU A 14 2.15 9.88 21.46
C LEU A 14 1.13 10.11 20.34
N VAL A 15 0.66 11.35 20.22
CA VAL A 15 -0.06 11.80 19.03
C VAL A 15 0.99 11.95 17.95
N LEU A 16 1.18 10.89 17.17
CA LEU A 16 1.88 11.02 15.90
C LEU A 16 1.11 12.09 15.09
N PRO A 17 1.80 13.09 14.51
CA PRO A 17 1.12 14.08 13.70
C PRO A 17 0.34 13.35 12.61
N ARG A 18 -0.92 13.75 12.39
CA ARG A 18 -1.62 13.36 11.16
C ARG A 18 -0.71 13.79 10.02
N VAL A 19 -0.34 12.83 9.20
CA VAL A 19 0.57 13.05 8.09
C VAL A 19 -0.11 14.04 7.14
N ASP A 20 0.45 15.24 7.00
CA ASP A 20 -0.26 16.39 6.40
C ASP A 20 -0.26 16.31 4.85
N SER A 21 0.50 15.37 4.27
CA SER A 21 0.63 15.18 2.83
C SER A 21 0.58 13.70 2.43
N ASN A 22 -0.16 13.40 1.36
CA ASN A 22 -0.15 12.08 0.71
C ASN A 22 1.27 11.54 0.49
N GLN A 23 2.22 12.43 0.18
CA GLN A 23 3.61 12.06 -0.05
C GLN A 23 4.29 11.51 1.19
N GLU A 24 4.05 12.12 2.34
CA GLU A 24 4.64 11.67 3.61
C GLU A 24 4.04 10.32 4.03
N MET A 25 2.76 10.07 3.75
CA MET A 25 2.13 8.77 4.01
C MET A 25 2.77 7.67 3.16
N ILE A 26 2.97 7.96 1.87
CA ILE A 26 3.64 7.04 0.95
C ILE A 26 5.07 6.78 1.44
N ASP A 27 5.81 7.83 1.76
CA ASP A 27 7.20 7.71 2.20
C ASP A 27 7.30 6.91 3.51
N GLU A 28 6.35 7.06 4.44
CA GLU A 28 6.27 6.24 5.65
C GLU A 28 6.08 4.75 5.31
N VAL A 29 5.12 4.42 4.43
CA VAL A 29 4.91 3.03 4.00
C VAL A 29 6.15 2.47 3.31
N ILE A 30 6.78 3.23 2.40
CA ILE A 30 7.98 2.78 1.67
C ILE A 30 9.18 2.60 2.61
N ASN A 31 9.33 3.43 3.64
CA ASN A 31 10.44 3.32 4.57
C ASN A 31 10.30 2.15 5.56
N HIS A 32 9.07 1.77 5.90
CA HIS A 32 8.79 0.70 6.85
C HIS A 32 8.53 -0.67 6.22
N PHE A 33 8.23 -0.72 4.91
CA PHE A 33 7.98 -1.97 4.21
C PHE A 33 9.27 -2.74 3.91
N ASP A 34 9.28 -4.05 4.21
CA ASP A 34 10.47 -4.90 4.07
C ASP A 34 10.64 -5.40 2.62
N PHE A 35 11.17 -4.53 1.76
CA PHE A 35 11.47 -4.85 0.36
C PHE A 35 12.56 -5.91 0.18
N LEU A 36 13.50 -6.00 1.13
CA LEU A 36 14.55 -7.01 1.08
C LEU A 36 13.94 -8.40 1.22
N ARG A 37 12.99 -8.58 2.13
CA ARG A 37 12.25 -9.85 2.30
C ARG A 37 11.44 -10.20 1.06
N VAL A 38 10.80 -9.22 0.43
CA VAL A 38 10.07 -9.44 -0.84
C VAL A 38 11.02 -9.88 -1.95
N GLN A 39 12.12 -9.15 -2.17
CA GLN A 39 13.11 -9.51 -3.19
C GLN A 39 13.69 -10.91 -2.94
N THR A 40 14.04 -11.22 -1.70
CA THR A 40 14.56 -12.53 -1.30
C THR A 40 13.55 -13.64 -1.60
N ALA A 41 12.26 -13.42 -1.30
CA ALA A 41 11.21 -14.37 -1.62
C ALA A 41 11.04 -14.55 -3.14
N MET A 42 11.05 -13.46 -3.90
CA MET A 42 10.96 -13.51 -5.37
C MET A 42 12.13 -14.28 -5.97
N GLN A 43 13.37 -14.03 -5.52
CA GLN A 43 14.56 -14.75 -5.95
C GLN A 43 14.49 -16.24 -5.62
N ALA A 44 14.10 -16.59 -4.38
CA ALA A 44 13.99 -17.98 -3.93
C ALA A 44 12.94 -18.78 -4.73
N LEU A 45 11.89 -18.11 -5.20
CA LEU A 45 10.83 -18.70 -6.01
C LEU A 45 11.10 -18.66 -7.51
N GLY A 46 12.19 -18.02 -7.95
CA GLY A 46 12.41 -17.73 -9.37
C GLY A 46 11.32 -16.85 -9.99
N TRP A 47 10.69 -16.00 -9.18
CA TRP A 47 9.61 -15.11 -9.62
C TRP A 47 10.19 -13.79 -10.14
N SER A 48 9.89 -13.47 -11.40
CA SER A 48 10.21 -12.19 -12.03
C SER A 48 8.95 -11.50 -12.58
N TYR A 49 9.09 -10.24 -12.95
CA TYR A 49 8.07 -9.55 -13.74
C TYR A 49 8.07 -10.04 -15.18
N PHE A 50 6.92 -9.89 -15.85
CA PHE A 50 6.78 -10.35 -17.24
C PHE A 50 7.82 -9.68 -18.14
N GLY A 51 8.58 -10.49 -18.87
CA GLY A 51 9.64 -10.03 -19.77
C GLY A 51 11.00 -9.82 -19.08
N GLU A 52 11.07 -9.93 -17.76
CA GLU A 52 12.32 -9.81 -17.01
C GLU A 52 12.91 -11.19 -16.71
N PRO A 53 14.23 -11.39 -16.94
CA PRO A 53 14.87 -12.67 -16.69
C PRO A 53 15.10 -12.96 -15.20
N GLU A 54 15.09 -11.92 -14.37
CA GLU A 54 15.47 -12.00 -12.95
C GLU A 54 14.46 -11.27 -12.07
N ALA A 55 14.53 -11.55 -10.76
CA ALA A 55 13.73 -10.83 -9.78
C ALA A 55 14.09 -9.32 -9.82
N PRO A 56 13.09 -8.43 -9.70
CA PRO A 56 13.32 -6.98 -9.72
C PRO A 56 14.26 -6.52 -8.60
N SER A 57 14.98 -5.42 -8.84
CA SER A 57 15.79 -4.77 -7.82
C SER A 57 14.91 -4.16 -6.71
N ILE A 58 15.48 -3.90 -5.54
CA ILE A 58 14.79 -3.19 -4.46
C ILE A 58 14.28 -1.82 -4.95
N GLU A 59 15.08 -1.10 -5.73
CA GLU A 59 14.69 0.19 -6.32
C GLU A 59 13.47 0.05 -7.23
N THR A 60 13.43 -0.99 -8.07
CA THR A 60 12.27 -1.27 -8.94
C THR A 60 11.04 -1.65 -8.12
N LEU A 61 11.21 -2.43 -7.04
CA LEU A 61 10.10 -2.78 -6.13
C LEU A 61 9.54 -1.54 -5.42
N GLN A 62 10.41 -0.66 -4.93
CA GLN A 62 10.03 0.60 -4.28
C GLN A 62 9.31 1.54 -5.25
N ALA A 63 9.82 1.70 -6.47
CA ALA A 63 9.18 2.52 -7.50
C ALA A 63 7.77 2.00 -7.82
N LYS A 64 7.64 0.68 -8.05
CA LYS A 64 6.36 0.04 -8.33
C LYS A 64 5.35 0.22 -7.18
N ALA A 65 5.81 0.07 -5.94
CA ALA A 65 4.98 0.24 -4.76
C ALA A 65 4.51 1.70 -4.61
N ARG A 66 5.40 2.67 -4.86
CA ARG A 66 5.07 4.10 -4.84
C ARG A 66 4.00 4.43 -5.87
N ASP A 67 4.20 4.03 -7.13
CA ASP A 67 3.22 4.26 -8.20
C ASP A 67 1.84 3.70 -7.84
N LEU A 68 1.80 2.52 -7.21
CA LEU A 68 0.56 1.85 -6.84
C LEU A 68 -0.15 2.54 -5.67
N LEU A 69 0.61 3.04 -4.69
CA LEU A 69 0.09 3.80 -3.56
C LEU A 69 -0.42 5.18 -4.00
N GLU A 70 0.30 5.87 -4.87
CA GLU A 70 -0.15 7.13 -5.47
C GLU A 70 -1.49 6.94 -6.18
N ALA A 71 -1.60 5.92 -7.03
CA ALA A 71 -2.85 5.60 -7.71
C ALA A 71 -4.00 5.27 -6.72
N ALA A 72 -3.72 4.53 -5.64
CA ALA A 72 -4.75 4.20 -4.66
C ALA A 72 -5.27 5.45 -3.92
N ILE A 73 -4.37 6.40 -3.63
CA ILE A 73 -4.73 7.68 -3.01
C ILE A 73 -5.45 8.60 -4.00
N GLU A 74 -5.13 8.55 -5.29
CA GLU A 74 -5.81 9.36 -6.31
C GLU A 74 -7.27 8.92 -6.52
N GLU A 75 -7.53 7.62 -6.54
CA GLU A 75 -8.87 7.07 -6.74
C GLU A 75 -9.79 7.31 -5.52
N LYS A 76 -9.25 7.23 -4.28
CA LYS A 76 -10.00 7.39 -3.02
C LYS A 76 -11.30 6.57 -2.93
N GLU A 77 -11.34 5.41 -3.57
CA GLU A 77 -12.50 4.54 -3.56
C GLU A 77 -12.41 3.57 -2.37
N GLU A 78 -13.30 3.73 -1.39
CA GLU A 78 -13.38 2.83 -0.24
C GLU A 78 -13.66 1.39 -0.70
N GLY A 79 -12.89 0.44 -0.17
CA GLY A 79 -13.05 -0.98 -0.50
C GLY A 79 -12.47 -1.39 -1.86
N PHE A 80 -11.79 -0.48 -2.56
CA PHE A 80 -11.08 -0.77 -3.80
C PHE A 80 -9.60 -1.07 -3.52
N GLU A 81 -9.08 -2.13 -4.15
CA GLU A 81 -7.68 -2.56 -4.02
C GLU A 81 -7.04 -2.58 -5.40
N LEU A 82 -5.99 -1.79 -5.59
CA LEU A 82 -5.16 -1.80 -6.79
C LEU A 82 -4.09 -2.88 -6.65
N GLN A 83 -3.90 -3.69 -7.68
CA GLN A 83 -2.94 -4.80 -7.65
C GLN A 83 -1.98 -4.76 -8.84
N SER A 84 -0.68 -4.95 -8.58
CA SER A 84 0.35 -5.06 -9.62
C SER A 84 1.61 -5.77 -9.13
N GLY A 85 2.12 -6.74 -9.89
CA GLY A 85 3.42 -7.37 -9.60
C GLY A 85 3.51 -8.06 -8.23
N GLY A 86 2.38 -8.54 -7.70
CA GLY A 86 2.30 -9.10 -6.35
C GLY A 86 2.01 -8.08 -5.25
N PHE A 87 2.14 -6.77 -5.53
CA PHE A 87 1.70 -5.72 -4.62
C PHE A 87 0.19 -5.50 -4.70
N ARG A 88 -0.36 -5.08 -3.57
CA ARG A 88 -1.74 -4.65 -3.35
C ARG A 88 -1.72 -3.34 -2.57
N ALA A 89 -2.39 -2.32 -3.08
CA ALA A 89 -2.54 -1.04 -2.41
C ALA A 89 -4.02 -0.75 -2.15
N SER A 90 -4.32 -0.26 -0.95
CA SER A 90 -5.66 0.16 -0.54
C SER A 90 -5.58 1.51 0.15
N TRP A 91 -6.63 2.31 -0.04
CA TRP A 91 -6.89 3.54 0.70
C TRP A 91 -8.11 3.34 1.59
N TYR A 92 -8.10 3.96 2.78
CA TYR A 92 -9.19 3.89 3.74
C TYR A 92 -9.70 5.30 4.11
N PRO A 93 -10.99 5.45 4.46
CA PRO A 93 -11.61 6.73 4.80
C PRO A 93 -11.03 7.49 6.00
N ASP A 94 -10.20 6.83 6.82
CA ASP A 94 -9.48 7.44 7.94
C ASP A 94 -8.16 8.10 7.51
N ASP A 95 -7.99 8.33 6.20
CA ASP A 95 -6.76 8.83 5.58
C ASP A 95 -5.57 7.92 5.88
N SER A 96 -5.78 6.60 5.83
CA SER A 96 -4.71 5.60 5.89
C SER A 96 -4.55 4.86 4.57
N ILE A 97 -3.33 4.39 4.32
CA ILE A 97 -3.00 3.53 3.18
C ILE A 97 -2.35 2.24 3.64
N LEU A 98 -2.58 1.18 2.89
CA LEU A 98 -2.00 -0.13 3.15
C LEU A 98 -1.31 -0.66 1.90
N LEU A 99 -0.08 -1.14 2.06
CA LEU A 99 0.65 -1.89 1.06
C LEU A 99 0.83 -3.34 1.54
N THR A 100 0.42 -4.29 0.72
CA THR A 100 0.64 -5.72 0.97
C THR A 100 1.33 -6.37 -0.22
N PHE A 101 2.22 -7.34 0.03
CA PHE A 101 2.77 -8.19 -1.02
C PHE A 101 2.24 -9.62 -0.88
N VAL A 102 1.68 -10.15 -1.96
CA VAL A 102 1.05 -11.48 -2.00
C VAL A 102 1.68 -12.30 -3.11
N VAL A 103 2.30 -13.41 -2.72
CA VAL A 103 2.72 -14.47 -3.63
C VAL A 103 1.52 -15.39 -3.86
N VAL A 104 0.92 -15.35 -5.04
CA VAL A 104 -0.16 -16.28 -5.39
C VAL A 104 0.44 -17.44 -6.18
N SER A 105 0.38 -18.65 -5.62
CA SER A 105 0.73 -19.87 -6.34
C SER A 105 -0.41 -20.25 -7.28
N GLY A 106 -0.36 -19.76 -8.50
CA GLY A 106 -1.28 -20.10 -9.58
C GLY A 106 -0.79 -19.43 -10.84
N HIS A 107 -0.80 -20.15 -11.96
CA HIS A 107 -0.45 -19.65 -13.29
C HIS A 107 -0.84 -18.17 -13.40
N ALA A 108 0.15 -17.30 -13.59
CA ALA A 108 -0.06 -15.88 -13.82
C ALA A 108 -1.10 -15.72 -14.94
N SER A 109 -2.33 -15.37 -14.55
CA SER A 109 -3.37 -15.01 -15.49
C SER A 109 -4.17 -13.88 -14.88
N MET A 110 -4.36 -12.87 -15.72
CA MET A 110 -5.03 -11.61 -15.47
C MET A 110 -6.34 -11.73 -14.70
N ARG A 111 -6.58 -10.68 -13.89
CA ARG A 111 -7.86 -10.10 -13.49
C ARG A 111 -8.84 -11.05 -12.80
N ASP A 112 -9.07 -10.78 -11.52
CA ASP A 112 -10.41 -10.41 -11.07
C ASP A 112 -10.26 -9.43 -9.90
N ALA A 113 -10.86 -8.25 -10.04
CA ALA A 113 -11.07 -7.36 -8.91
C ALA A 113 -12.02 -8.10 -7.95
N VAL A 114 -11.46 -8.64 -6.87
CA VAL A 114 -12.25 -9.32 -5.86
C VAL A 114 -13.02 -8.25 -5.10
N ARG A 115 -14.29 -8.02 -5.49
CA ARG A 115 -15.22 -7.28 -4.64
C ARG A 115 -15.37 -8.04 -3.33
N LEU A 116 -15.01 -7.40 -2.22
CA LEU A 116 -15.34 -7.89 -0.89
C LEU A 116 -16.88 -7.98 -0.76
N PRO A 117 -17.41 -9.04 -0.14
CA PRO A 117 -18.85 -9.15 0.07
C PRO A 117 -19.32 -8.08 1.06
N GLU A 118 -20.36 -7.33 0.66
CA GLU A 118 -21.06 -6.36 1.50
C GLU A 118 -21.49 -6.99 2.84
N PRO A 119 -21.38 -6.26 3.97
CA PRO A 119 -21.81 -6.78 5.26
C PRO A 119 -23.31 -7.07 5.22
N THR A 120 -23.65 -8.36 5.36
CA THR A 120 -25.04 -8.79 5.43
C THR A 120 -25.65 -8.25 6.73
N VAL A 121 -26.48 -7.22 6.62
CA VAL A 121 -27.31 -6.76 7.75
C VAL A 121 -28.30 -7.87 8.07
N ALA A 122 -28.04 -8.59 9.16
CA ALA A 122 -28.99 -9.53 9.73
C ALA A 122 -30.24 -8.74 10.19
N ARG A 123 -31.41 -9.25 9.78
CA ARG A 123 -32.73 -8.69 10.06
C ARG A 123 -33.09 -8.73 11.54
#